data_AF-A0A935JED7-F1
#
_entry.id   AF-A0A935JED7-F1
#
_cell.length_a   1.000
_cell.length_b   1.000
_cell.length_c   1.000
_cell.angle_alpha   90.00
_cell.angle_beta   90.00
_cell.angle_gamma   90.00
#
_symmetry.space_group_name_H-M   'P 1'
#
loop_
_entity.id
_entity.type
_entity.pdbx_description
1 polymer ?
#
loop_
_entity_poly.entity_id
_entity_poly.type
_entity_poly.pdbx_seq_one_letter_code
_entity_poly.pdbx_strand_id
1 'polypeptide(L)'
;MNQEKPKVYTAEFRESSVKLAIESDKPVAQTAREIGVNENTLHTWINKYSRPVDNIKAVRTDEHLYEELKRLKKEVIRLTEERDLLKRLPRTLQGTTVKYAWIKQHRGEFTILSMCRFLQVSQSAYYDWLHRIPSFREREDEQLSGIVKKVFEKSRNTYGTRRLKIAMFHQGLSVGRRRISRTGL
;
A
#
# COMPACT_ATOMS: atom_id res chain seq x y z
N MET A 1 2.17 67.00 32.02
CA MET A 1 3.00 65.84 31.62
C MET A 1 3.30 65.01 32.85
N ASN A 2 2.49 63.98 33.14
CA ASN A 2 2.79 63.02 34.20
C ASN A 2 3.44 61.80 33.56
N GLN A 3 4.77 61.69 33.67
CA GLN A 3 5.47 60.46 33.36
C GLN A 3 5.45 59.57 34.60
N GLU A 4 4.40 58.75 34.73
CA GLU A 4 4.39 57.67 35.71
C GLU A 4 5.44 56.62 35.31
N LYS A 5 6.33 56.29 36.24
CA LYS A 5 7.38 55.30 36.04
C LYS A 5 6.75 53.95 35.61
N PRO A 6 7.36 53.22 34.66
CA PRO A 6 6.81 51.95 34.19
C PRO A 6 6.73 50.95 35.35
N LYS A 7 5.52 50.45 35.65
CA LYS A 7 5.31 49.42 36.67
C LYS A 7 6.05 48.14 36.29
N VAL A 8 6.96 47.69 37.14
CA VAL A 8 7.71 46.44 36.96
C VAL A 8 6.95 45.31 37.63
N TYR A 9 6.46 44.36 36.84
CA TYR A 9 5.78 43.17 37.33
C TYR A 9 6.73 41.96 37.34
N THR A 10 6.67 41.13 38.37
CA THR A 10 7.46 39.88 38.48
C THR A 10 7.01 38.83 37.46
N ALA A 11 7.88 37.87 37.13
CA ALA A 11 7.57 36.83 36.15
C ALA A 11 6.41 35.92 36.61
N GLU A 12 6.44 35.47 37.86
CA GLU A 12 5.40 34.64 38.47
C GLU A 12 4.03 35.33 38.45
N PHE A 13 4.00 36.64 38.68
CA PHE A 13 2.77 37.42 38.64
C PHE A 13 2.20 37.50 37.22
N ARG A 14 3.05 37.69 36.20
CA ARG A 14 2.61 37.71 34.79
C ARG A 14 2.03 36.36 34.37
N GLU A 15 2.70 35.27 34.74
CA GLU A 15 2.25 33.91 34.41
C GLU A 15 0.94 33.56 35.10
N SER A 16 0.81 33.88 36.39
CA SER A 16 -0.43 33.68 37.15
C SER A 16 -1.58 34.51 36.58
N SER A 17 -1.30 35.76 36.16
CA SER A 17 -2.30 36.65 35.56
C SER A 17 -2.79 36.14 34.19
N VAL A 18 -1.89 35.63 33.35
CA VAL A 18 -2.25 35.02 32.06
C VAL A 18 -3.04 33.73 32.28
N LYS A 19 -2.64 32.89 33.24
CA LYS A 19 -3.34 31.66 33.58
C LYS A 19 -4.77 31.94 34.05
N LEU A 20 -4.95 32.91 34.96
CA LEU A 20 -6.26 33.33 35.44
C LEU A 20 -7.14 33.86 34.30
N ALA A 21 -6.58 34.60 33.34
CA ALA A 21 -7.31 35.10 32.19
C ALA A 21 -7.72 34.01 31.17
N ILE A 22 -7.03 32.87 31.13
CA ILE A 22 -7.38 31.72 30.28
C ILE A 22 -8.39 30.81 30.98
N GLU A 23 -8.25 30.62 32.30
CA GLU A 23 -9.12 29.74 33.09
C GLU A 23 -10.46 30.39 33.48
N SER A 24 -10.51 31.72 33.55
CA SER A 24 -11.77 32.45 33.80
C SER A 24 -12.53 32.72 32.50
N ASP A 25 -13.82 32.39 32.46
CA ASP A 25 -14.74 32.70 31.35
C ASP A 25 -15.20 34.17 31.35
N LYS A 26 -14.37 35.06 31.92
CA LYS A 26 -14.64 36.51 32.00
C LYS A 26 -13.88 37.22 30.87
N PRO A 27 -14.42 38.34 30.34
CA PRO A 27 -13.69 39.16 29.38
C PRO A 27 -12.34 39.63 29.93
N VAL A 28 -11.30 39.63 29.10
CA VAL A 28 -9.91 40.01 29.47
C VAL A 28 -9.87 41.39 30.13
N ALA A 29 -10.70 42.34 29.68
CA ALA A 29 -10.85 43.66 30.28
C ALA A 29 -11.31 43.62 31.76
N GLN A 30 -12.19 42.68 32.10
CA GLN A 30 -12.68 42.50 33.47
C GLN A 30 -11.62 41.85 34.35
N THR A 31 -10.95 40.81 33.86
CA THR A 31 -9.85 40.15 34.57
C THR A 31 -8.68 41.10 34.80
N ALA A 32 -8.37 41.98 33.84
CA ALA A 32 -7.36 43.02 33.99
C ALA A 32 -7.69 44.01 35.12
N ARG A 33 -8.95 44.42 35.24
CA ARG A 33 -9.41 45.27 36.35
C ARG A 33 -9.34 44.56 37.70
N GLU A 34 -9.71 43.28 37.76
CA GLU A 34 -9.65 42.47 38.99
C GLU A 34 -8.20 42.32 39.51
N ILE A 35 -7.23 42.22 38.60
CA ILE A 35 -5.80 42.08 38.94
C ILE A 35 -5.10 43.45 39.08
N GLY A 36 -5.77 44.55 38.72
CA GLY A 36 -5.22 45.91 38.81
C GLY A 36 -4.18 46.25 37.74
N VAL A 37 -4.24 45.59 36.58
CA VAL A 37 -3.34 45.76 35.45
C VAL A 37 -4.09 46.40 34.27
N ASN A 38 -3.39 47.15 33.42
CA ASN A 38 -3.99 47.70 32.21
C ASN A 38 -4.35 46.55 31.23
N GLU A 39 -5.54 46.61 30.65
CA GLU A 39 -6.05 45.66 29.65
C GLU A 39 -5.03 45.40 28.51
N ASN A 40 -4.41 46.46 27.98
CA ASN A 40 -3.40 46.33 26.92
C ASN A 40 -2.14 45.56 27.38
N THR A 41 -1.78 45.70 28.65
CA THR A 41 -0.64 45.00 29.25
C THR A 41 -0.97 43.52 29.43
N LEU A 42 -2.19 43.20 29.88
CA LEU A 42 -2.65 41.81 30.00
C LEU A 42 -2.75 41.13 28.62
N HIS A 43 -3.27 41.83 27.60
CA HIS A 43 -3.26 41.34 26.21
C HIS A 43 -1.84 41.09 25.70
N THR A 44 -0.89 41.96 26.03
CA THR A 44 0.53 41.79 25.67
C THR A 44 1.12 40.54 26.33
N TRP A 45 0.82 40.29 27.60
CA TRP A 45 1.27 39.10 28.31
C TRP A 45 0.58 37.84 27.77
N ILE A 46 -0.72 37.86 27.53
CA ILE A 46 -1.43 36.74 26.90
C ILE A 46 -0.78 36.42 25.55
N ASN A 47 -0.53 37.39 24.68
CA ASN A 47 0.15 37.11 23.40
C ASN A 47 1.57 36.56 23.56
N LYS A 48 2.31 37.00 24.60
CA LYS A 48 3.69 36.58 24.85
C LYS A 48 3.80 35.20 25.49
N TYR A 49 2.86 34.84 26.37
CA TYR A 49 2.90 33.61 27.18
C TYR A 49 1.87 32.55 26.72
N SER A 50 0.80 32.93 26.01
CA SER A 50 -0.12 32.01 25.32
C SER A 50 0.50 31.43 24.05
N ARG A 51 1.44 32.15 23.44
CA ARG A 51 2.35 31.55 22.45
C ARG A 51 3.43 30.82 23.24
N PRO A 52 3.47 29.48 23.26
CA PRO A 52 4.63 28.79 23.78
C PRO A 52 5.87 29.27 23.03
N VAL A 53 6.83 29.75 23.81
CA VAL A 53 8.15 30.21 23.40
C VAL A 53 8.77 29.19 22.43
N ASP A 54 9.08 29.69 21.22
CA ASP A 54 10.12 29.21 20.32
C ASP A 54 10.41 27.69 20.32
N ASN A 55 9.45 26.90 19.83
CA ASN A 55 9.74 25.56 19.28
C ASN A 55 9.16 25.37 17.88
N ILE A 56 9.16 26.44 17.07
CA ILE A 56 8.69 26.43 15.67
C ILE A 56 9.86 26.62 14.68
N LYS A 57 11.06 26.99 15.14
CA LYS A 57 12.25 27.03 14.27
C LYS A 57 12.95 25.68 14.07
N ALA A 58 12.50 24.62 14.75
CA ALA A 58 13.00 23.26 14.57
C ALA A 58 12.00 22.33 13.85
N VAL A 59 10.87 22.85 13.36
CA VAL A 59 9.77 22.04 12.81
C VAL A 59 9.52 22.47 11.37
N ARG A 60 9.79 21.55 10.44
CA ARG A 60 9.09 21.40 9.15
C ARG A 60 8.75 22.70 8.42
N THR A 61 9.52 23.04 7.39
CA THR A 61 8.96 23.84 6.31
C THR A 61 7.68 23.17 5.79
N ASP A 62 6.67 23.93 5.36
CA ASP A 62 5.46 23.40 4.69
C ASP A 62 5.81 22.41 3.57
N GLU A 63 6.98 22.61 2.96
CA GLU A 63 7.59 21.73 1.97
C GLU A 63 7.95 20.35 2.54
N HIS A 64 8.61 20.26 3.70
CA HIS A 64 8.90 18.98 4.37
C HIS A 64 7.61 18.25 4.80
N LEU A 65 6.61 18.99 5.27
CA LEU A 65 5.28 18.43 5.56
C LEU A 65 4.60 17.88 4.31
N TYR A 66 4.70 18.60 3.19
CA TYR A 66 4.15 18.16 1.91
C TYR A 66 4.86 16.90 1.40
N GLU A 67 6.18 16.83 1.51
CA GLU A 67 6.97 15.65 1.19
C GLU A 67 6.60 14.44 2.06
N GLU A 68 6.47 14.64 3.38
CA GLU A 68 6.01 13.59 4.31
C GLU A 68 4.58 13.13 3.96
N LEU A 69 3.66 14.05 3.72
CA LEU A 69 2.29 13.72 3.30
C LEU A 69 2.27 12.94 1.98
N LYS A 70 3.10 13.34 1.01
CA LYS A 70 3.24 12.64 -0.27
C LYS A 70 3.81 11.23 -0.08
N ARG A 71 4.81 11.07 0.79
CA ARG A 71 5.40 9.76 1.13
C ARG A 71 4.39 8.87 1.85
N LEU A 72 3.70 9.39 2.86
CA LEU A 72 2.70 8.66 3.63
C LEU A 72 1.50 8.25 2.77
N LYS A 73 1.00 9.14 1.91
CA LYS A 73 -0.07 8.79 0.96
C LYS A 73 0.35 7.64 0.03
N LYS A 74 1.58 7.66 -0.48
CA LYS A 74 2.11 6.54 -1.29
C LYS A 74 2.20 5.24 -0.50
N GLU A 75 2.59 5.32 0.76
CA GLU A 75 2.66 4.14 1.64
C GLU A 75 1.28 3.56 1.93
N VAL A 76 0.29 4.42 2.22
CA VAL A 76 -1.10 4.00 2.42
C VAL A 76 -1.62 3.28 1.18
N ILE A 77 -1.45 3.85 -0.01
CA ILE A 77 -1.87 3.22 -1.27
C ILE A 77 -1.23 1.83 -1.42
N ARG A 78 0.08 1.74 -1.19
CA ARG A 78 0.81 0.47 -1.26
C ARG A 78 0.26 -0.57 -0.28
N LEU A 79 0.13 -0.19 0.99
CA LEU A 79 -0.34 -1.10 2.05
C LEU A 79 -1.78 -1.53 1.82
N THR A 80 -2.63 -0.64 1.31
CA THR A 80 -4.01 -1.00 0.94
C THR A 80 -4.04 -2.01 -0.20
N GLU A 81 -3.22 -1.82 -1.24
CA GLU A 81 -3.11 -2.78 -2.34
C GLU A 81 -2.58 -4.14 -1.83
N GLU A 82 -1.52 -4.16 -1.03
CA GLU A 82 -0.94 -5.40 -0.49
C GLU A 82 -1.93 -6.16 0.42
N ARG A 83 -2.70 -5.45 1.26
CA ARG A 83 -3.79 -6.05 2.05
C ARG A 83 -4.84 -6.71 1.16
N ASP A 84 -5.22 -6.04 0.08
CA ASP A 84 -6.27 -6.54 -0.81
C ASP A 84 -5.79 -7.69 -1.68
N LEU A 85 -4.52 -7.68 -2.07
CA LEU A 85 -3.84 -8.83 -2.67
C LEU A 85 -3.90 -10.06 -1.75
N LEU A 86 -3.55 -9.90 -0.48
CA LEU A 86 -3.61 -10.98 0.52
C LEU A 86 -5.00 -11.62 0.62
N LYS A 87 -6.06 -10.81 0.54
CA LYS A 87 -7.45 -11.31 0.57
C LYS A 87 -7.83 -12.08 -0.68
N ARG A 88 -7.22 -11.77 -1.83
CA ARG A 88 -7.57 -12.33 -3.13
C ARG A 88 -6.72 -13.55 -3.52
N LEU A 89 -5.54 -13.67 -2.95
CA LEU A 89 -4.61 -14.75 -3.28
C LEU A 89 -5.15 -16.13 -2.88
N PRO A 90 -4.99 -17.16 -3.73
CA PRO A 90 -5.26 -18.54 -3.35
C PRO A 90 -4.28 -19.01 -2.28
N ARG A 91 -4.69 -20.01 -1.47
CA ARG A 91 -3.89 -20.56 -0.36
C ARG A 91 -2.48 -21.01 -0.77
N THR A 92 -2.31 -21.48 -2.01
CA THR A 92 -1.01 -21.87 -2.55
C THR A 92 -0.85 -21.40 -3.98
N LEU A 93 0.30 -20.81 -4.27
CA LEU A 93 0.70 -20.33 -5.59
C LEU A 93 2.13 -20.79 -5.85
N GLN A 94 2.24 -22.06 -6.26
CA GLN A 94 3.52 -22.74 -6.47
C GLN A 94 3.95 -22.64 -7.93
N GLY A 95 5.19 -22.21 -8.15
CA GLY A 95 5.80 -22.06 -9.47
C GLY A 95 5.61 -20.69 -10.12
N THR A 96 6.64 -20.22 -10.81
CA THR A 96 6.70 -18.87 -11.39
C THR A 96 5.65 -18.66 -12.49
N THR A 97 5.39 -19.69 -13.30
CA THR A 97 4.37 -19.64 -14.36
C THR A 97 2.96 -19.47 -13.80
N VAL A 98 2.63 -20.12 -12.69
CA VAL A 98 1.32 -19.99 -12.02
C VAL A 98 1.18 -18.58 -11.43
N LYS A 99 2.26 -18.05 -10.83
CA LYS A 99 2.31 -16.65 -10.38
C LYS A 99 2.04 -15.68 -11.53
N TYR A 100 2.69 -15.84 -12.67
CA TYR A 100 2.46 -14.99 -13.83
C TYR A 100 1.05 -15.12 -14.41
N ALA A 101 0.48 -16.32 -14.44
CA ALA A 101 -0.91 -16.53 -14.85
C ALA A 101 -1.89 -15.79 -13.93
N TRP A 102 -1.67 -15.85 -12.60
CA TRP A 102 -2.49 -15.12 -11.62
C TRP A 102 -2.37 -13.59 -11.80
N ILE A 103 -1.15 -13.08 -12.01
CA ILE A 103 -0.91 -11.65 -12.30
C ILE A 103 -1.66 -11.22 -13.56
N LYS A 104 -1.59 -12.02 -14.63
CA LYS A 104 -2.30 -11.75 -15.89
C LYS A 104 -3.82 -11.68 -15.68
N GLN A 105 -4.38 -12.54 -14.84
CA GLN A 105 -5.81 -12.57 -14.53
C GLN A 105 -6.26 -11.32 -13.75
N HIS A 106 -5.43 -10.80 -12.84
CA HIS A 106 -5.80 -9.70 -11.93
C HIS A 106 -5.20 -8.34 -12.30
N ARG A 107 -4.63 -8.19 -13.50
CA ARG A 107 -3.99 -6.95 -13.99
C ARG A 107 -4.90 -5.71 -14.05
N GLY A 108 -6.22 -5.88 -13.97
CA GLY A 108 -7.20 -4.79 -13.92
C GLY A 108 -7.64 -4.40 -12.52
N GLU A 109 -7.36 -5.26 -11.53
CA GLU A 109 -7.73 -5.03 -10.12
C GLU A 109 -6.57 -4.44 -9.31
N PHE A 110 -5.33 -4.83 -9.64
CA PHE A 110 -4.13 -4.42 -8.93
C PHE A 110 -3.03 -3.99 -9.88
N THR A 111 -2.09 -3.17 -9.39
CA THR A 111 -0.91 -2.81 -10.17
C THR A 111 0.04 -4.01 -10.33
N ILE A 112 0.64 -4.15 -11.51
CA ILE A 112 1.63 -5.21 -11.79
C ILE A 112 2.80 -5.13 -10.82
N LEU A 113 3.22 -3.92 -10.45
CA LEU A 113 4.32 -3.69 -9.51
C LEU A 113 4.00 -4.28 -8.13
N SER A 114 2.82 -3.99 -7.58
CA SER A 114 2.41 -4.51 -6.27
C SER A 114 2.28 -6.03 -6.29
N MET A 115 1.69 -6.60 -7.35
CA MET A 115 1.58 -8.05 -7.49
C MET A 115 2.95 -8.75 -7.62
N CYS A 116 3.86 -8.22 -8.44
CA CYS A 116 5.20 -8.78 -8.61
C CYS A 116 6.01 -8.71 -7.32
N ARG A 117 5.97 -7.57 -6.61
CA ARG A 117 6.64 -7.39 -5.32
C ARG A 117 6.10 -8.39 -4.30
N PHE A 118 4.77 -8.48 -4.17
CA PHE A 118 4.12 -9.36 -3.21
C PHE A 118 4.44 -10.84 -3.48
N LEU A 119 4.37 -11.27 -4.75
CA LEU A 119 4.65 -12.65 -5.15
C LEU A 119 6.15 -12.99 -5.24
N GLN A 120 7.03 -12.01 -4.98
CA GLN A 120 8.48 -12.11 -5.09
C GLN A 120 8.92 -12.64 -6.46
N VAL A 121 8.42 -12.02 -7.54
CA VAL A 121 8.79 -12.35 -8.93
C VAL A 121 9.27 -11.11 -9.67
N SER A 122 10.18 -11.30 -10.63
CA SER A 122 10.63 -10.20 -11.47
C SER A 122 9.51 -9.71 -12.40
N GLN A 123 9.37 -8.38 -12.50
CA GLN A 123 8.45 -7.73 -13.43
C GLN A 123 8.91 -7.88 -14.89
N SER A 124 10.21 -7.84 -15.17
CA SER A 124 10.72 -8.07 -16.53
C SER A 124 10.39 -9.48 -17.00
N ALA A 125 10.66 -10.48 -16.16
CA ALA A 125 10.37 -11.87 -16.46
C ALA A 125 8.86 -12.15 -16.62
N TYR A 126 7.98 -11.39 -15.94
CA TYR A 126 6.54 -11.44 -16.20
C TYR A 126 6.20 -10.98 -17.62
N TYR A 127 6.78 -9.87 -18.08
CA TYR A 127 6.55 -9.38 -19.45
C TYR A 127 7.19 -10.29 -20.50
N ASP A 128 8.37 -10.84 -20.22
CA ASP A 128 9.00 -11.85 -21.07
C ASP A 128 8.10 -13.08 -21.21
N TRP A 129 7.50 -13.53 -20.10
CA TRP A 129 6.53 -14.62 -20.11
C TRP A 129 5.23 -14.24 -20.84
N LEU A 130 4.72 -13.03 -20.65
CA LEU A 130 3.47 -12.55 -21.25
C LEU A 130 3.56 -12.45 -22.77
N HIS A 131 4.73 -12.03 -23.28
CA HIS A 131 4.99 -11.83 -24.70
C HIS A 131 5.78 -12.99 -25.32
N ARG A 132 6.00 -14.07 -24.57
CA ARG A 132 6.75 -15.23 -25.06
C ARG A 132 6.04 -15.86 -26.24
N ILE A 133 6.77 -16.04 -27.34
CA ILE A 133 6.30 -16.84 -28.47
C ILE A 133 6.53 -18.32 -28.11
N PRO A 134 5.49 -19.17 -28.11
CA PRO A 134 5.66 -20.59 -27.84
C PRO A 134 6.51 -21.23 -28.95
N SER A 135 7.45 -22.08 -28.54
CA SER A 135 8.32 -22.79 -29.48
C SER A 135 7.51 -23.78 -30.33
N PHE A 136 8.07 -24.23 -31.46
CA PHE A 136 7.41 -25.21 -32.32
C PHE A 136 6.97 -26.47 -31.54
N ARG A 137 7.83 -26.99 -30.67
CA ARG A 137 7.52 -28.16 -29.83
C ARG A 137 6.40 -27.88 -28.82
N GLU A 138 6.36 -26.70 -28.24
CA GLU A 138 5.29 -26.33 -27.30
C GLU A 138 3.95 -26.18 -28.00
N ARG A 139 3.93 -25.64 -29.23
CA ARG A 139 2.71 -25.59 -30.05
C ARG A 139 2.23 -27.00 -30.40
N GLU A 140 3.13 -27.90 -30.78
CA GLU A 140 2.77 -29.31 -31.00
C GLU A 140 2.24 -29.97 -29.74
N ASP A 141 2.87 -29.74 -28.58
CA ASP A 141 2.43 -30.30 -27.31
C ASP A 141 1.07 -29.72 -26.88
N GLU A 142 0.79 -28.45 -27.17
CA GLU A 142 -0.52 -27.82 -26.95
C GLU A 142 -1.61 -28.44 -27.83
N GLN A 143 -1.33 -28.67 -29.12
CA GLN A 143 -2.23 -29.40 -30.02
C GLN A 143 -2.47 -30.83 -29.55
N LEU A 144 -1.40 -31.51 -29.14
CA LEU A 144 -1.45 -32.85 -28.57
C LEU A 144 -2.32 -32.89 -27.32
N SER A 145 -2.26 -31.87 -26.45
CA SER A 145 -3.04 -31.81 -25.21
C SER A 145 -4.55 -31.92 -25.47
N GLY A 146 -5.05 -31.27 -26.53
CA GLY A 146 -6.46 -31.34 -26.91
C GLY A 146 -6.88 -32.74 -27.36
N ILE A 147 -6.00 -33.46 -28.05
CA ILE A 147 -6.25 -34.84 -28.48
C ILE A 147 -6.20 -35.77 -27.26
N VAL A 148 -5.19 -35.64 -26.41
CA VAL A 148 -5.05 -36.41 -25.17
C VAL A 148 -6.30 -36.27 -24.31
N LYS A 149 -6.78 -35.04 -24.11
CA LYS A 149 -7.97 -34.73 -23.30
C LYS A 149 -9.23 -35.38 -23.87
N LYS A 150 -9.45 -35.31 -25.19
CA LYS A 150 -10.58 -35.98 -25.86
C LYS A 150 -10.55 -37.51 -25.66
N VAL A 151 -9.37 -38.13 -25.77
CA VAL A 151 -9.25 -39.59 -25.57
C VAL A 151 -9.47 -39.96 -24.10
N PHE A 152 -8.98 -39.13 -23.18
CA PHE A 152 -9.19 -39.31 -21.75
C PHE A 152 -10.67 -39.22 -21.35
N GLU A 153 -11.38 -38.20 -21.85
CA GLU A 153 -12.82 -38.03 -21.63
C GLU A 153 -13.64 -39.19 -22.21
N LYS A 154 -13.31 -39.65 -23.43
CA LYS A 154 -13.92 -40.86 -24.02
C LYS A 154 -13.71 -42.12 -23.19
N SER A 155 -12.60 -42.19 -22.46
CA SER A 155 -12.29 -43.30 -21.54
C SER A 155 -12.94 -43.16 -20.16
N ARG A 156 -13.89 -42.22 -19.98
CA ARG A 156 -14.49 -41.86 -18.69
C ARG A 156 -13.42 -41.53 -17.65
N ASN A 157 -12.38 -40.79 -18.05
CA ASN A 157 -11.29 -40.34 -17.19
C ASN A 157 -10.54 -41.48 -16.45
N THR A 158 -10.60 -42.71 -16.96
CA THR A 158 -10.00 -43.89 -16.30
C THR A 158 -8.59 -44.17 -16.83
N TYR A 159 -8.24 -43.69 -18.02
CA TYR A 159 -6.98 -44.04 -18.66
C TYR A 159 -5.81 -43.21 -18.13
N GLY A 160 -4.86 -43.87 -17.48
CA GLY A 160 -3.53 -43.31 -17.24
C GLY A 160 -2.67 -43.21 -18.51
N THR A 161 -1.53 -42.54 -18.40
CA THR A 161 -0.61 -42.23 -19.53
C THR A 161 -0.18 -43.45 -20.37
N ARG A 162 -0.07 -44.63 -19.76
CA ARG A 162 0.27 -45.88 -20.48
C ARG A 162 -0.87 -46.36 -21.37
N ARG A 163 -2.12 -46.31 -20.89
CA ARG A 163 -3.31 -46.72 -21.64
C ARG A 163 -3.65 -45.70 -22.73
N LEU A 164 -3.45 -44.41 -22.44
CA LEU A 164 -3.61 -43.34 -23.43
C LEU A 164 -2.65 -43.49 -24.60
N LYS A 165 -1.39 -43.84 -24.37
CA LYS A 165 -0.43 -44.14 -25.45
C LYS A 165 -0.98 -45.21 -26.40
N ILE A 166 -1.52 -46.30 -25.85
CA ILE A 166 -2.08 -47.41 -26.63
C ILE A 166 -3.31 -46.95 -27.42
N ALA A 167 -4.23 -46.23 -26.76
CA ALA A 167 -5.44 -45.71 -27.39
C ALA A 167 -5.12 -44.73 -28.54
N MET A 168 -4.12 -43.86 -28.36
CA MET A 168 -3.65 -42.95 -29.40
C MET A 168 -2.97 -43.69 -30.55
N PHE A 169 -2.21 -44.74 -30.25
CA PHE A 169 -1.60 -45.59 -31.29
C PHE A 169 -2.65 -46.25 -32.17
N HIS A 170 -3.76 -46.74 -31.60
CA HIS A 170 -4.90 -47.27 -32.38
C HIS A 170 -5.63 -46.21 -33.21
N GLN A 171 -5.46 -44.91 -32.90
CA GLN A 171 -5.97 -43.79 -33.68
C GLN A 171 -4.94 -43.28 -34.71
N GLY A 172 -3.83 -43.99 -34.91
CA GLY A 172 -2.77 -43.64 -35.87
C GLY A 172 -1.76 -42.61 -35.36
N LEU A 173 -1.81 -42.24 -34.07
CA LEU A 173 -0.92 -41.24 -33.47
C LEU A 173 0.16 -41.91 -32.60
N SER A 174 1.42 -41.86 -33.07
CA SER A 174 2.56 -42.37 -32.31
C SER A 174 3.16 -41.28 -31.41
N VAL A 175 2.89 -41.37 -30.10
CA VAL A 175 3.34 -40.37 -29.12
C VAL A 175 4.04 -41.02 -27.93
N GLY A 176 5.16 -40.45 -27.51
CA GLY A 176 5.91 -40.91 -26.34
C GLY A 176 5.20 -40.61 -25.02
N ARG A 177 5.30 -41.52 -24.04
CA ARG A 177 4.63 -41.38 -22.72
C ARG A 177 4.98 -40.06 -22.02
N ARG A 178 6.24 -39.61 -22.08
CA ARG A 178 6.67 -38.34 -21.46
C ARG A 178 6.00 -37.11 -22.07
N ARG A 179 5.64 -37.12 -23.37
CA ARG A 179 4.88 -36.01 -23.99
C ARG A 179 3.47 -35.98 -23.45
N ILE A 180 2.79 -37.13 -23.39
CA ILE A 180 1.43 -37.27 -22.80
C ILE A 180 1.41 -36.83 -21.33
N SER A 181 2.46 -37.11 -20.57
CA SER A 181 2.55 -36.67 -19.17
C SER A 181 2.67 -35.15 -19.00
N ARG A 182 3.24 -34.43 -19.98
CA ARG A 182 3.44 -32.98 -19.90
C ARG A 182 2.17 -32.18 -20.21
N THR A 183 1.26 -32.75 -20.99
CA THR A 183 0.05 -32.05 -21.43
C THR A 183 -0.97 -31.83 -20.30
N GLY A 184 -0.78 -32.46 -19.13
CA GLY A 184 -1.78 -32.52 -18.07
C GLY A 184 -2.94 -33.42 -18.47
N LEU A 185 -3.34 -34.30 -17.57
CA LEU A 185 -4.58 -35.09 -17.68
C LEU A 185 -5.57 -34.59 -16.63
#